data_AF-X1G8M9-F1
#
_entry.id   AF-X1G8M9-F1
#
_cell.length_a   1.000
_cell.length_b   1.000
_cell.length_c   1.000
_cell.angle_alpha   90.00
_cell.angle_beta   90.00
_cell.angle_gamma   90.00
#
_symmetry.space_group_name_H-M   'P 1'
#
loop_
_entity.id
_entity.type
_entity.pdbx_description
1 polymer ?
#
loop_
_entity_poly.entity_id
_entity_poly.type
_entity_poly.pdbx_seq_one_letter_code
_entity_poly.pdbx_strand_id
1 'polypeptide(L)' 'MPEKLVCDRCGVTYTDDESIQSAKRMFEGWKALCQKDGDTPRGLSPCPIIPCPGEL' A
#
# COMPACT_ATOMS: atom_id res chain seq x y z
N MET A 1 -4.57 20.14 5.18
CA MET A 1 -5.54 19.02 5.16
C MET A 1 -4.75 17.77 5.48
N PRO A 2 -5.14 16.93 6.46
CA PRO A 2 -4.42 15.70 6.71
C PRO A 2 -4.41 14.87 5.43
N GLU A 3 -3.24 14.33 5.09
CA GLU A 3 -3.11 13.43 3.95
C GLU A 3 -3.96 12.18 4.24
N LYS A 4 -4.63 11.62 3.24
CA LYS A 4 -5.31 10.34 3.36
C LYS A 4 -4.84 9.42 2.26
N LEU A 5 -4.62 8.16 2.60
CA LEU A 5 -4.14 7.15 1.65
C LEU A 5 -5.19 6.05 1.54
N VAL A 6 -5.62 5.73 0.33
CA VAL A 6 -6.69 4.74 0.08
C VAL A 6 -6.14 3.58 -0.73
N CYS A 7 -6.34 2.36 -0.25
CA CYS A 7 -6.01 1.16 -1.00
C CYS A 7 -7.00 0.97 -2.15
N ASP A 8 -6.50 0.79 -3.37
CA ASP A 8 -7.32 0.56 -4.55
C ASP A 8 -7.80 -0.90 -4.70
N ARG A 9 -7.37 -1.80 -3.79
CA ARG A 9 -7.75 -3.22 -3.78
C ARG A 9 -8.87 -3.53 -2.79
N CYS A 10 -8.71 -3.10 -1.54
CA CYS A 10 -9.67 -3.36 -0.48
C CYS A 10 -10.45 -2.12 -0.02
N GLY A 11 -10.08 -0.92 -0.49
CA GLY A 11 -10.74 0.33 -0.11
C GLY A 11 -10.38 0.87 1.28
N VAL A 12 -9.49 0.20 2.03
CA VAL A 12 -9.06 0.70 3.34
C VAL A 12 -8.44 2.09 3.21
N THR A 13 -8.74 2.96 4.17
CA THR A 13 -8.25 4.34 4.20
C THR A 13 -7.40 4.55 5.44
N TYR A 14 -6.17 5.03 5.26
CA TYR A 14 -5.33 5.51 6.34
C TYR A 14 -5.56 7.00 6.54
N THR A 15 -5.80 7.35 7.80
CA THR A 15 -6.06 8.72 8.24
C THR A 15 -5.05 9.19 9.26
N ASP A 16 -4.21 8.30 9.79
CA ASP A 16 -3.11 8.66 10.67
C ASP A 16 -1.80 8.76 9.88
N ASP A 17 -0.94 9.69 10.30
CA ASP A 17 0.31 9.98 9.59
C ASP A 17 1.28 8.80 9.65
N GLU A 18 1.30 8.02 10.75
CA GLU A 18 2.20 6.90 10.93
C GLU A 18 1.97 5.79 9.89
N SER A 19 0.72 5.37 9.72
CA SER A 19 0.35 4.34 8.74
C SER A 19 0.57 4.83 7.31
N ILE A 20 0.31 6.12 7.03
CA ILE A 20 0.57 6.71 5.71
C ILE A 20 2.06 6.70 5.39
N GLN A 21 2.91 7.14 6.31
CA GLN A 21 4.36 7.15 6.09
C GLN A 21 4.93 5.73 6.00
N SER A 22 4.46 4.82 6.85
CA SER A 22 4.82 3.40 6.79
C SER A 22 4.46 2.79 5.44
N ALA A 23 3.24 3.04 4.96
CA ALA A 23 2.80 2.55 3.66
C ALA A 23 3.61 3.10 2.51
N LYS A 24 3.89 4.41 2.49
CA LYS A 24 4.72 5.03 1.46
C LYS A 24 6.14 4.45 1.43
N ARG A 25 6.75 4.23 2.60
CA ARG A 25 8.10 3.69 2.71
C ARG A 25 8.18 2.26 2.17
N MET A 26 7.22 1.43 2.53
CA MET A 26 7.17 0.02 2.12
C MET A 26 6.71 -0.15 0.66
N PHE A 27 5.91 0.80 0.14
CA PHE A 27 5.45 0.81 -1.24
C PHE A 27 6.60 0.85 -2.25
N GLU A 28 7.71 1.54 -1.96
CA GLU A 28 8.86 1.55 -2.88
C GLU A 28 9.52 0.16 -3.01
N GLY A 29 9.62 -0.59 -1.90
CA GLY A 29 10.11 -1.97 -1.93
C GLY A 29 9.16 -2.89 -2.68
N TRP A 30 7.86 -2.77 -2.42
CA TRP A 30 6.83 -3.51 -3.15
C TRP A 30 6.87 -3.22 -4.65
N LYS A 31 6.95 -1.95 -5.02
CA LYS A 31 7.03 -1.48 -6.40
C LYS A 31 8.22 -2.07 -7.14
N ALA A 32 9.39 -2.13 -6.50
CA ALA A 32 10.57 -2.74 -7.10
C ALA A 32 10.38 -4.24 -7.39
N LEU A 33 9.67 -4.97 -6.51
CA LEU A 33 9.34 -6.38 -6.71
C LEU A 33 8.37 -6.57 -7.87
N CYS A 34 7.25 -5.82 -7.92
CA CYS A 34 6.30 -5.90 -9.04
C CYS A 34 7.00 -5.62 -10.38
N GLN A 35 7.83 -4.58 -10.44
CA GLN A 35 8.55 -4.23 -11.66
C GLN A 35 9.51 -5.32 -12.13
N LYS A 36 10.16 -6.02 -11.19
CA LYS A 36 11.04 -7.16 -11.50
C LYS A 36 10.26 -8.33 -12.11
N ASP A 37 9.03 -8.54 -11.65
CA ASP A 37 8.16 -9.62 -12.11
C ASP A 37 7.33 -9.23 -13.36
N GLY A 38 7.47 -7.99 -13.84
CA GLY A 38 6.71 -7.48 -14.99
C GLY A 38 5.26 -7.12 -14.66
N ASP A 39 4.93 -6.95 -13.38
CA ASP A 39 3.59 -6.61 -12.89
C ASP A 39 3.47 -5.13 -12.50
N THR A 40 2.23 -4.64 -12.43
CA THR A 40 1.94 -3.26 -12.00
C THR A 40 1.80 -3.20 -10.48
N PRO A 41 2.49 -2.29 -9.78
CA PRO A 41 2.32 -2.13 -8.34
C PRO A 41 0.93 -1.58 -8.01
N ARG A 42 0.21 -2.26 -7.12
CA ARG A 42 -1.14 -1.91 -6.66
C ARG A 42 -1.26 -2.17 -5.15
N GLY A 43 -2.29 -1.63 -4.51
CA GLY A 43 -2.54 -1.79 -3.09
C GLY A 43 -1.67 -0.92 -2.19
N LEU A 44 -1.77 -1.15 -0.89
CA LEU A 44 -0.93 -0.56 0.14
C LEU A 44 -0.16 -1.68 0.83
N SER A 45 1.10 -1.45 1.14
CA SER A 45 1.91 -2.34 1.98
C SER A 45 2.51 -1.49 3.10
N PRO A 46 2.30 -1.80 4.39
CA PRO A 46 1.44 -2.87 4.90
C PRO A 46 -0.05 -2.56 4.66
N CYS A 47 -0.92 -3.58 4.64
CA CYS A 47 -2.38 -3.44 4.64
C CYS A 47 -2.97 -4.11 5.89
N PRO A 48 -3.82 -3.48 6.72
CA PRO A 48 -4.39 -4.15 7.90
C PRO A 48 -5.41 -5.24 7.54
N ILE A 49 -5.85 -5.29 6.27
CA ILE A 49 -6.81 -6.27 5.80
C ILE A 49 -6.00 -7.47 5.28
N ILE A 50 -5.80 -8.47 6.14
CA ILE A 50 -5.11 -9.75 5.82
C ILE A 50 -5.59 -10.41 4.51
N PRO A 51 -6.91 -10.42 4.16
CA PRO A 51 -7.35 -10.97 2.88
C PRO A 51 -7.21 -10.00 1.69
N CYS A 52 -6.49 -8.88 1.85
CA CYS A 52 -6.35 -7.88 0.79
C CYS A 52 -5.50 -8.47 -0.35
N PRO A 53 -6.00 -8.49 -1.60
CA PRO A 53 -5.27 -9.02 -2.74
C PRO A 53 -4.20 -8.03 -3.25
N GLY A 54 -3.71 -7.15 -2.38
CA GLY A 54 -2.61 -6.21 -2.57
C GLY A 54 -1.68 -6.16 -1.36
N GLU A 55 -1.84 -7.08 -0.41
CA GLU A 55 -0.83 -7.35 0.60
C GLU A 55 0.21 -8.34 0.03
N LEU A 56 1.48 -8.11 0.37
CA LEU A 56 2.65 -8.89 -0.04
C LEU A 56 2.71 -10.23 0.70
#